data_AF-A0A954GDQ8-F1
#
_entry.id   AF-A0A954GDQ8-F1
#
_cell.length_a   1.000
_cell.length_b   1.000
_cell.length_c   1.000
_cell.angle_alpha   90.00
_cell.angle_beta   90.00
_cell.angle_gamma   90.00
#
_symmetry.space_group_name_H-M   'P 1'
#
loop_
_entity.id
_entity.type
_entity.pdbx_description
1 polymer ?
#
loop_
_entity_poly.entity_id
_entity_poly.type
_entity_poly.pdbx_seq_one_letter_code
_entity_poly.pdbx_strand_id
1 'polypeptide(L)'
;MREHVRDQRLAWMTGGVIIGLSIALYWPAEPAYALAVDRAERFAMCSVPTQTGTSDALFVLDFVTGRLVGAAFNSQAGGFTEFYIREISGDFNVKAGSDAEYIMVPARTEFRAIAGAGQTGSPAIGSIYIGELNSGQVSLYGFMYRSAPRPSPPQELVKVATFPFRETFGN
;
A
#
# COMPACT_ATOMS: atom_id res chain seq x y z
N MET A 1 58.79 -2.03 25.34
CA MET A 1 57.44 -2.41 25.83
C MET A 1 56.31 -1.48 25.33
N ARG A 2 56.47 -0.14 25.35
CA ARG A 2 55.42 0.80 24.88
C ARG A 2 55.10 0.71 23.37
N GLU A 3 56.05 0.35 22.53
CA GLU A 3 55.85 0.29 21.07
C GLU A 3 54.97 -0.89 20.64
N HIS A 4 55.16 -2.07 21.23
CA HIS A 4 54.33 -3.25 20.92
C HIS A 4 52.86 -3.07 21.29
N VAL A 5 52.57 -2.35 22.39
CA VAL A 5 51.20 -2.03 22.80
C VAL A 5 50.55 -1.02 21.84
N ARG A 6 51.33 -0.11 21.25
CA ARG A 6 50.84 0.85 20.26
C ARG A 6 50.51 0.18 18.93
N ASP A 7 51.37 -0.73 18.47
CA ASP A 7 51.18 -1.45 17.20
C ASP A 7 49.99 -2.41 17.25
N GLN A 8 49.77 -3.09 18.39
CA GLN A 8 48.58 -3.92 18.59
C GLN A 8 47.27 -3.10 18.59
N ARG A 9 47.26 -1.92 19.20
CA ARG A 9 46.08 -1.04 19.21
C ARG A 9 45.77 -0.51 17.81
N LEU A 10 46.79 -0.14 17.05
CA LEU A 10 46.65 0.28 15.65
C LEU A 10 46.10 -0.85 14.78
N ALA A 11 46.62 -2.07 14.93
CA ALA A 11 46.13 -3.25 14.20
C ALA A 11 44.65 -3.58 14.51
N TRP A 12 44.23 -3.47 15.77
CA TRP A 12 42.83 -3.65 16.15
C TRP A 12 41.92 -2.57 15.58
N MET A 13 42.38 -1.31 15.56
CA MET A 13 41.61 -0.21 14.95
C MET A 13 41.44 -0.40 13.44
N THR A 14 42.51 -0.71 12.72
CA THR A 14 42.42 -0.92 11.27
C THR A 14 41.58 -2.15 10.93
N GLY A 15 41.71 -3.25 11.69
CA GLY A 15 40.86 -4.42 11.56
C GLY A 15 39.37 -4.10 11.76
N GLY A 16 39.04 -3.33 12.81
CA GLY A 16 37.68 -2.90 13.08
C GLY A 16 37.09 -2.02 11.97
N VAL A 17 37.88 -1.09 11.42
CA VAL A 17 37.46 -0.23 10.30
C VAL A 17 37.17 -1.05 9.04
N ILE A 18 38.04 -2.00 8.68
CA ILE A 18 37.86 -2.85 7.49
C ILE A 18 36.60 -3.72 7.62
N ILE A 19 36.39 -4.32 8.80
CA ILE A 19 35.20 -5.13 9.06
C ILE A 19 33.94 -4.27 9.03
N GLY A 20 33.96 -3.10 9.66
CA GLY A 20 32.84 -2.15 9.64
C GLY A 20 32.47 -1.70 8.23
N LEU A 21 33.46 -1.39 7.39
CA LEU A 21 33.25 -1.04 5.98
C LEU A 21 32.69 -2.21 5.18
N SER A 22 33.20 -3.42 5.41
CA SER A 22 32.72 -4.62 4.72
C SER A 22 31.25 -4.88 5.07
N ILE A 23 30.86 -4.78 6.35
CA ILE A 23 29.46 -4.94 6.76
C ILE A 23 28.60 -3.84 6.12
N ALA A 24 29.04 -2.59 6.12
CA ALA A 24 28.27 -1.49 5.53
C ALA A 24 28.06 -1.65 4.02
N LEU A 25 29.04 -2.18 3.28
CA LEU A 25 28.95 -2.39 1.83
C LEU A 25 28.09 -3.61 1.47
N TYR A 26 28.06 -4.64 2.31
CA TYR A 26 27.24 -5.83 2.10
C TYR A 26 25.89 -5.78 2.82
N TRP A 27 25.60 -4.70 3.57
CA TRP A 27 24.30 -4.53 4.21
C TRP A 27 23.24 -4.28 3.13
N PRO A 28 22.19 -5.13 3.04
CA PRO A 28 21.14 -4.92 2.06
C PRO A 28 20.45 -3.58 2.35
N ALA A 29 20.53 -2.65 1.40
CA ALA A 29 19.71 -1.45 1.44
C ALA A 29 18.28 -1.84 1.11
N GLU A 30 17.36 -1.63 2.05
CA GLU A 30 15.93 -1.79 1.76
C GLU A 30 15.50 -0.67 0.81
N PRO A 31 14.93 -0.99 -0.37
CA PRO A 31 14.34 0.03 -1.22
C PRO A 31 13.16 0.67 -0.47
N ALA A 32 13.31 1.96 -0.15
CA ALA A 32 12.22 2.78 0.36
C ALA A 32 11.27 3.10 -0.81
N TYR A 33 10.08 2.50 -0.81
CA TYR A 33 9.02 2.86 -1.74
C TYR A 33 8.19 3.99 -1.14
N ALA A 34 8.08 5.11 -1.86
CA ALA A 34 7.20 6.20 -1.48
C ALA A 34 5.77 5.88 -1.91
N LEU A 35 4.85 5.83 -0.95
CA LEU A 35 3.42 5.84 -1.26
C LEU A 35 3.05 7.26 -1.72
N ALA A 36 2.49 7.39 -2.91
CA ALA A 36 2.07 8.66 -3.47
C ALA A 36 0.55 8.77 -3.45
N VAL A 37 0.05 9.95 -3.08
CA VAL A 37 -1.35 10.34 -3.24
C VAL A 37 -1.38 11.66 -3.97
N ASP A 38 -2.23 11.75 -4.99
CA ASP A 38 -2.56 13.00 -5.63
C ASP A 38 -4.08 13.17 -5.66
N ARG A 39 -4.55 14.40 -5.49
CA ARG A 39 -5.97 14.74 -5.46
C ARG A 39 -6.24 15.95 -6.34
N ALA A 40 -7.14 15.76 -7.29
CA ALA A 40 -7.83 16.81 -8.02
C ALA A 40 -9.24 17.03 -7.44
N GLU A 41 -9.95 18.05 -7.92
CA GLU A 41 -11.28 18.43 -7.39
C GLU A 41 -12.31 17.29 -7.43
N ARG A 42 -12.24 16.41 -8.44
CA ARG A 42 -13.23 15.34 -8.69
C ARG A 42 -12.65 13.93 -8.60
N PHE A 43 -11.33 13.82 -8.48
CA PHE A 43 -10.63 12.55 -8.50
C PHE A 43 -9.50 12.52 -7.47
N ALA A 44 -9.29 11.38 -6.84
CA ALA A 44 -8.05 11.08 -6.13
C ALA A 44 -7.37 9.86 -6.75
N MET A 45 -6.05 9.86 -6.75
CA MET A 45 -5.24 8.73 -7.18
C MET A 45 -4.20 8.40 -6.11
N CYS A 46 -3.94 7.10 -5.90
CA CYS A 46 -2.82 6.68 -5.06
C CYS A 46 -2.10 5.44 -5.60
N SER A 47 -0.83 5.30 -5.21
CA SER A 47 -0.06 4.06 -5.37
C SER A 47 -0.12 3.23 -4.10
N VAL A 48 -0.29 1.91 -4.27
CA VAL A 48 -0.45 0.95 -3.18
C VAL A 48 0.41 -0.29 -3.46
N PRO A 49 1.24 -0.75 -2.51
CA PRO A 49 2.12 -1.87 -2.75
C PRO A 49 1.32 -3.17 -2.88
N THR A 50 1.73 -4.01 -3.83
CA THR A 50 1.09 -5.30 -4.09
C THR A 50 1.74 -6.39 -3.23
N GLN A 51 2.93 -6.85 -3.59
CA GLN A 51 3.73 -7.83 -2.86
C GLN A 51 5.19 -7.36 -2.84
N THR A 52 6.00 -8.02 -2.00
CA THR A 52 7.44 -7.73 -1.93
C THR A 52 8.11 -8.06 -3.27
N GLY A 53 8.81 -7.08 -3.85
CA GLY A 53 9.55 -7.25 -5.10
C GLY A 53 8.71 -7.12 -6.38
N THR A 54 7.43 -6.74 -6.27
CA THR A 54 6.55 -6.48 -7.42
C THR A 54 6.17 -5.00 -7.52
N SER A 55 5.59 -4.59 -8.66
CA SER A 55 5.15 -3.22 -8.89
C SER A 55 3.91 -2.85 -8.06
N ASP A 56 3.79 -1.57 -7.70
CA ASP A 56 2.60 -1.03 -7.05
C ASP A 56 1.36 -1.13 -7.94
N ALA A 57 0.21 -1.26 -7.30
CA ALA A 57 -1.10 -1.05 -7.91
C ALA A 57 -1.46 0.44 -7.82
N LEU A 58 -2.13 0.94 -8.85
CA LEU A 58 -2.69 2.29 -8.87
C LEU A 58 -4.19 2.23 -8.69
N PHE A 59 -4.73 3.15 -7.91
CA PHE A 59 -6.16 3.28 -7.67
C PHE A 59 -6.61 4.71 -7.91
N VAL A 60 -7.77 4.86 -8.54
CA VAL A 60 -8.41 6.14 -8.85
C VAL A 60 -9.84 6.11 -8.31
N LEU A 61 -10.18 7.08 -7.47
CA LEU A 61 -11.52 7.30 -6.95
C LEU A 61 -12.15 8.49 -7.66
N ASP A 62 -13.33 8.29 -8.22
CA ASP A 62 -14.21 9.35 -8.72
C ASP A 62 -15.17 9.79 -7.62
N PHE A 63 -15.11 11.06 -7.23
CA PHE A 63 -15.94 11.61 -6.15
C PHE A 63 -17.41 11.77 -6.56
N VAL A 64 -17.69 11.88 -7.85
CA VAL A 64 -19.05 12.14 -8.36
C VAL A 64 -19.88 10.86 -8.35
N THR A 65 -19.29 9.78 -8.86
CA THR A 65 -19.94 8.47 -8.88
C THR A 65 -19.72 7.70 -7.58
N GLY A 66 -18.64 7.99 -6.86
CA GLY A 66 -18.20 7.18 -5.72
C GLY A 66 -17.64 5.83 -6.17
N ARG A 67 -17.18 5.71 -7.42
CA ARG A 67 -16.59 4.49 -7.96
C ARG A 67 -15.07 4.52 -7.83
N LEU A 68 -14.53 3.47 -7.23
CA LEU A 68 -13.10 3.19 -7.17
C LEU A 68 -12.73 2.20 -8.27
N VAL A 69 -11.69 2.52 -9.03
CA VAL A 69 -11.08 1.62 -10.01
C VAL A 69 -9.59 1.51 -9.72
N GLY A 70 -8.99 0.37 -10.04
CA GLY A 70 -7.55 0.20 -9.91
C GLY A 70 -6.98 -0.81 -10.88
N ALA A 71 -5.66 -0.78 -11.03
CA ALA A 71 -4.93 -1.73 -11.84
C ALA A 71 -3.51 -1.95 -11.30
N ALA A 72 -3.01 -3.19 -11.41
CA ALA A 72 -1.62 -3.51 -11.08
C ALA A 72 -0.82 -3.86 -12.34
N PHE A 73 0.35 -3.24 -12.45
CA PHE A 73 1.30 -3.53 -13.52
C PHE A 73 2.01 -4.86 -13.26
N ASN A 74 2.17 -5.66 -14.31
CA ASN A 74 2.97 -6.88 -14.28
C ASN A 74 4.17 -6.70 -15.23
N SER A 75 5.36 -6.67 -14.65
CA SER A 75 6.63 -6.49 -15.38
C SER A 75 6.93 -7.63 -16.36
N GLN A 76 6.47 -8.85 -16.09
CA GLN A 76 6.66 -9.99 -16.99
C GLN A 76 5.76 -9.89 -18.23
N ALA A 77 4.53 -9.38 -18.06
CA ALA A 77 3.58 -9.19 -19.15
C ALA A 77 3.78 -7.85 -19.89
N GLY A 78 4.52 -6.90 -19.29
CA GLY A 78 4.72 -5.56 -19.84
C GLY A 78 3.45 -4.69 -19.84
N GLY A 79 2.48 -4.97 -18.97
CA GLY A 79 1.20 -4.27 -18.95
C GLY A 79 0.38 -4.49 -17.68
N PHE A 80 -0.78 -3.83 -17.60
CA PHE A 80 -1.74 -4.04 -16.52
C PHE A 80 -2.44 -5.39 -16.70
N THR A 81 -2.41 -6.21 -15.66
CA THR A 81 -2.98 -7.57 -15.71
C THR A 81 -4.02 -7.81 -14.62
N GLU A 82 -3.90 -7.17 -13.47
CA GLU A 82 -4.91 -7.27 -12.42
C GLU A 82 -5.70 -5.96 -12.36
N PHE A 83 -7.02 -6.06 -12.30
CA PHE A 83 -7.94 -4.92 -12.29
C PHE A 83 -8.84 -4.99 -11.07
N TYR A 84 -9.17 -3.83 -10.51
CA TYR A 84 -9.95 -3.71 -9.28
C TYR A 84 -11.10 -2.73 -9.43
N ILE A 85 -12.22 -3.03 -8.79
CA ILE A 85 -13.40 -2.16 -8.75
C ILE A 85 -14.04 -2.17 -7.36
N ARG A 86 -14.66 -1.07 -6.94
CA ARG A 86 -15.54 -1.02 -5.76
C ARG A 86 -16.45 0.19 -5.82
N GLU A 87 -17.70 0.01 -5.44
CA GLU A 87 -18.64 1.12 -5.26
C GLU A 87 -18.55 1.66 -3.83
N ILE A 88 -17.81 2.74 -3.66
CA ILE A 88 -17.53 3.37 -2.36
C ILE A 88 -18.76 4.12 -1.85
N SER A 89 -19.52 4.77 -2.72
CA SER A 89 -20.78 5.43 -2.38
C SER A 89 -21.73 4.47 -1.64
N GLY A 90 -21.89 3.24 -2.14
CA GLY A 90 -22.70 2.20 -1.51
C GLY A 90 -22.18 1.76 -0.14
N ASP A 91 -20.87 1.75 0.07
CA ASP A 91 -20.27 1.38 1.36
C ASP A 91 -20.51 2.39 2.48
N PHE A 92 -20.61 3.67 2.13
CA PHE A 92 -20.89 4.77 3.05
C PHE A 92 -22.38 5.16 3.07
N ASN A 93 -23.24 4.41 2.37
CA ASN A 93 -24.67 4.71 2.21
C ASN A 93 -24.94 6.12 1.66
N VAL A 94 -24.09 6.56 0.74
CA VAL A 94 -24.16 7.86 0.08
C VAL A 94 -24.80 7.69 -1.29
N LYS A 95 -25.75 8.57 -1.63
CA LYS A 95 -26.40 8.53 -2.96
C LYS A 95 -25.39 8.96 -4.02
N ALA A 96 -25.25 8.16 -5.09
CA ALA A 96 -24.43 8.53 -6.24
C ALA A 96 -24.90 9.90 -6.80
N GLY A 97 -23.94 10.80 -7.10
CA GLY A 97 -24.22 12.16 -7.56
C GLY A 97 -24.65 13.15 -6.49
N SER A 98 -24.59 12.79 -5.20
CA SER A 98 -24.68 13.76 -4.10
C SER A 98 -23.35 14.49 -3.88
N ASP A 99 -23.35 15.53 -3.05
CA ASP A 99 -22.16 16.29 -2.64
C ASP A 99 -21.28 15.51 -1.64
N ALA A 100 -20.95 14.28 -2.00
CA ALA A 100 -20.07 13.39 -1.25
C ALA A 100 -18.64 13.91 -1.32
N GLU A 101 -17.97 13.98 -0.18
CA GLU A 101 -16.57 14.38 -0.14
C GLU A 101 -15.71 13.24 0.39
N TYR A 102 -14.80 12.74 -0.44
CA TYR A 102 -13.97 11.61 -0.09
C TYR A 102 -12.52 12.01 0.16
N ILE A 103 -11.86 11.32 1.08
CA ILE A 103 -10.41 11.31 1.25
C ILE A 103 -9.88 9.90 1.03
N MET A 104 -8.66 9.80 0.52
CA MET A 104 -8.03 8.51 0.23
C MET A 104 -6.58 8.55 0.71
N VAL A 105 -6.16 7.48 1.40
CA VAL A 105 -4.79 7.32 1.89
C VAL A 105 -4.34 5.87 1.69
N PRO A 106 -3.25 5.61 0.96
CA PRO A 106 -2.62 4.31 0.86
C PRO A 106 -1.84 4.03 2.15
N ALA A 107 -1.80 2.77 2.53
CA ALA A 107 -1.01 2.32 3.67
C ALA A 107 -0.45 0.93 3.41
N ARG A 108 0.62 0.59 4.12
CA ARG A 108 1.04 -0.80 4.26
C ARG A 108 0.22 -1.44 5.38
N THR A 109 -0.39 -2.57 5.07
CA THR A 109 -1.18 -3.36 6.02
C THR A 109 -0.92 -4.82 5.77
N GLU A 110 -0.58 -5.56 6.82
CA GLU A 110 -0.38 -7.00 6.74
C GLU A 110 -1.69 -7.72 7.04
N PHE A 111 -2.28 -8.31 6.02
CA PHE A 111 -3.47 -9.13 6.18
C PHE A 111 -3.08 -10.60 6.33
N ARG A 112 -3.50 -11.23 7.45
CA ARG A 112 -3.34 -12.69 7.63
C ARG A 112 -4.23 -13.49 6.68
N ALA A 113 -5.42 -12.97 6.41
CA ALA A 113 -6.35 -13.43 5.38
C ALA A 113 -7.32 -12.28 5.09
N ILE A 114 -7.72 -12.13 3.84
CA ILE A 114 -8.81 -11.25 3.44
C ILE A 114 -9.88 -12.14 2.80
N ALA A 115 -11.10 -12.12 3.30
CA ALA A 115 -12.18 -12.92 2.75
C ALA A 115 -12.87 -12.13 1.62
N GLY A 116 -12.81 -12.66 0.39
CA GLY A 116 -13.52 -12.10 -0.76
C GLY A 116 -14.02 -13.23 -1.66
N ALA A 117 -15.34 -13.28 -1.88
CA ALA A 117 -15.93 -14.27 -2.79
C ALA A 117 -15.38 -14.05 -4.20
N GLY A 118 -14.84 -15.10 -4.83
CA GLY A 118 -14.34 -15.04 -6.21
C GLY A 118 -12.98 -14.35 -6.40
N GLN A 119 -12.29 -13.96 -5.32
CA GLN A 119 -10.95 -13.39 -5.43
C GLN A 119 -9.88 -14.48 -5.60
N THR A 120 -8.87 -14.18 -6.42
CA THR A 120 -7.78 -15.13 -6.69
C THR A 120 -6.43 -14.46 -6.46
N GLY A 121 -5.53 -15.16 -5.81
CA GLY A 121 -4.20 -14.64 -5.46
C GLY A 121 -3.93 -14.71 -3.97
N SER A 122 -2.88 -14.01 -3.54
CA SER A 122 -2.56 -13.81 -2.12
C SER A 122 -2.86 -12.37 -1.72
N PRO A 123 -3.18 -12.10 -0.44
CA PRO A 123 -3.40 -10.74 0.03
C PRO A 123 -2.23 -9.82 -0.33
N ALA A 124 -2.55 -8.62 -0.79
CA ALA A 124 -1.53 -7.59 -0.96
C ALA A 124 -1.01 -7.11 0.40
N ILE A 125 0.22 -6.60 0.43
CA ILE A 125 0.84 -5.97 1.62
C ILE A 125 0.43 -4.49 1.78
N GLY A 126 -0.42 -4.00 0.88
CA GLY A 126 -0.95 -2.66 0.86
C GLY A 126 -2.47 -2.63 1.00
N SER A 127 -2.96 -1.49 1.44
CA SER A 127 -4.37 -1.23 1.65
C SER A 127 -4.70 0.23 1.40
N ILE A 128 -5.99 0.54 1.27
CA ILE A 128 -6.46 1.90 1.05
C ILE A 128 -7.44 2.26 2.17
N TYR A 129 -7.15 3.31 2.92
CA TYR A 129 -8.13 3.96 3.76
C TYR A 129 -8.91 4.95 2.91
N ILE A 130 -10.23 4.86 2.93
CA ILE A 130 -11.10 5.84 2.30
C ILE A 130 -12.01 6.39 3.38
N GLY A 131 -12.05 7.70 3.51
CA GLY A 131 -12.98 8.39 4.39
C GLY A 131 -14.02 9.13 3.56
N GLU A 132 -15.26 9.10 4.01
CA GLU A 132 -16.29 10.00 3.49
C GLU A 132 -16.59 11.04 4.57
N LEU A 133 -16.37 12.30 4.22
CA LEU A 133 -16.27 13.38 5.19
C LEU A 133 -17.65 13.75 5.76
N ASN A 134 -18.73 13.62 5.02
CA ASN A 134 -20.07 13.99 5.51
C ASN A 134 -20.61 12.98 6.53
N SER A 135 -20.50 11.69 6.24
CA SER A 135 -20.86 10.57 7.11
C SER A 135 -19.95 10.46 8.33
N GLY A 136 -18.73 10.98 8.24
CA GLY A 136 -17.79 10.93 9.37
C GLY A 136 -17.21 9.53 9.58
N GLN A 137 -17.16 8.70 8.55
CA GLN A 137 -16.67 7.33 8.61
C GLN A 137 -15.42 7.13 7.75
N VAL A 138 -14.53 6.24 8.20
CA VAL A 138 -13.36 5.76 7.45
C VAL A 138 -13.45 4.25 7.33
N SER A 139 -13.28 3.74 6.12
CA SER A 139 -13.23 2.31 5.81
C SER A 139 -11.87 1.91 5.27
N LEU A 140 -11.40 0.74 5.68
CA LEU A 140 -10.18 0.10 5.21
C LEU A 140 -10.52 -0.90 4.10
N TYR A 141 -9.81 -0.78 2.97
CA TYR A 141 -9.96 -1.65 1.82
C TYR A 141 -8.68 -2.44 1.56
N GLY A 142 -8.84 -3.75 1.41
CA GLY A 142 -7.78 -4.67 0.99
C GLY A 142 -8.09 -5.28 -0.37
N PHE A 143 -7.08 -5.84 -1.01
CA PHE A 143 -7.21 -6.50 -2.30
C PHE A 143 -6.26 -7.70 -2.40
N MET A 144 -6.61 -8.64 -3.27
CA MET A 144 -5.76 -9.78 -3.61
C MET A 144 -4.87 -9.42 -4.80
N TYR A 145 -3.67 -9.95 -4.82
CA TYR A 145 -2.76 -9.82 -5.94
C TYR A 145 -2.23 -11.19 -6.38
N ARG A 146 -2.08 -11.35 -7.69
CA ARG A 146 -1.39 -12.47 -8.32
C ARG A 146 -0.55 -11.95 -9.47
N SER A 147 0.67 -12.46 -9.60
CA SER A 147 1.53 -12.14 -10.74
C SER A 147 1.29 -13.15 -11.86
N ALA A 148 0.23 -12.95 -12.65
CA ALA A 148 -0.12 -13.83 -13.78
C ALA A 148 0.10 -13.10 -15.12
N PRO A 149 0.63 -13.76 -16.17
CA PRO A 149 0.85 -13.13 -17.48
C PRO A 149 -0.43 -12.74 -18.21
N ARG A 150 -1.57 -13.38 -17.87
CA ARG A 150 -2.86 -13.13 -18.50
C ARG A 150 -3.68 -12.17 -17.64
N PRO A 151 -4.34 -11.16 -18.25
CA PRO A 151 -5.26 -10.31 -17.54
C PRO A 151 -6.33 -11.09 -16.76
N SER A 152 -6.55 -10.70 -15.50
CA SER A 152 -7.67 -11.18 -14.70
C SER A 152 -8.96 -10.43 -15.07
N PRO A 153 -10.13 -11.05 -14.87
CA PRO A 153 -11.36 -10.29 -14.71
C PRO A 153 -11.19 -9.27 -13.56
N PRO A 154 -11.91 -8.13 -13.61
CA PRO A 154 -11.93 -7.18 -12.51
C PRO A 154 -12.35 -7.84 -11.20
N GLN A 155 -11.56 -7.65 -10.16
CA GLN A 155 -11.84 -8.15 -8.81
C GLN A 155 -12.41 -7.02 -7.96
N GLU A 156 -13.36 -7.32 -7.09
CA GLU A 156 -13.89 -6.30 -6.18
C GLU A 156 -12.91 -6.04 -5.03
N LEU A 157 -12.70 -4.80 -4.56
CA LEU A 157 -11.95 -4.60 -3.31
C LEU A 157 -12.75 -5.12 -2.11
N VAL A 158 -12.06 -5.66 -1.10
CA VAL A 158 -12.70 -6.08 0.14
C VAL A 158 -12.69 -4.95 1.15
N LYS A 159 -13.87 -4.53 1.60
CA LYS A 159 -13.98 -3.70 2.81
C LYS A 159 -13.67 -4.55 4.04
N VAL A 160 -12.57 -4.24 4.71
CA VAL A 160 -12.04 -5.01 5.84
C VAL A 160 -12.60 -4.53 7.17
N ALA A 161 -12.64 -3.20 7.38
CA ALA A 161 -13.10 -2.60 8.62
C ALA A 161 -13.59 -1.18 8.37
N THR A 162 -14.43 -0.67 9.28
CA THR A 162 -14.93 0.71 9.27
C THR A 162 -14.92 1.25 10.69
N PHE A 163 -14.55 2.51 10.87
CA PHE A 163 -14.69 3.21 12.14
C PHE A 163 -15.21 4.64 11.93
N PRO A 164 -16.02 5.18 12.86
CA PRO A 164 -16.40 6.59 12.84
C PRO A 164 -15.25 7.46 13.37
N PHE A 165 -14.98 8.60 12.74
CA PHE A 165 -13.98 9.58 13.21
C PHE A 165 -14.60 10.85 13.79
N ARG A 166 -15.91 11.05 13.59
CA ARG A 166 -16.67 12.18 14.18
C ARG A 166 -17.28 11.85 15.54
N GLU A 167 -17.43 10.57 15.85
CA GLU A 167 -17.98 10.12 17.13
C GLU A 167 -16.84 9.86 18.12
N THR A 168 -17.07 10.17 19.40
CA THR A 168 -16.14 9.85 20.48
C THR A 168 -16.19 8.35 20.79
N PHE A 169 -15.04 7.70 20.88
CA PHE A 169 -14.95 6.31 21.30
C PHE A 169 -15.29 6.17 22.79
N GLY A 170 -16.41 5.50 23.09
CA GLY A 170 -16.80 5.09 24.44
C GLY A 170 -17.63 6.12 25.22
N ASN A 171 -18.84 5.71 25.60
CA ASN A 171 -19.48 6.14 26.84
C ASN A 171 -19.26 5.04 27.89
#